data_AF-A0A9P5J9A9-F1
#
_entry.id   AF-A0A9P5J9A9-F1
#
_cell.length_a   1.000
_cell.length_b   1.000
_cell.length_c   1.000
_cell.angle_alpha   90.00
_cell.angle_beta   90.00
_cell.angle_gamma   90.00
#
_symmetry.space_group_name_H-M   'P 1'
#
loop_
_entity.id
_entity.type
_entity.pdbx_description
1 polymer ?
#
loop_
_entity_poly.entity_id
_entity_poly.type
_entity_poly.pdbx_seq_one_letter_code
_entity_poly.pdbx_strand_id
1 'polypeptide(L)' 'MNWAPPEYVRKAAAAAIENVETNHYSVTKGRQRLRNALSKWFSPSFGREIDPNTEIVVTAGANEGITFSARVLYRVPDP' A
#
# COMPACT_ATOMS: atom_id res chain seq x y z
N MET A 1 8.97 17.82 -13.25
CA MET A 1 9.51 17.18 -12.04
C MET A 1 10.19 15.89 -12.49
N ASN A 2 11.52 15.89 -12.64
CA ASN A 2 12.26 14.72 -13.15
C ASN A 2 13.46 14.46 -12.24
N TRP A 3 13.31 13.51 -11.35
CA TRP A 3 14.38 13.01 -10.49
C TRP A 3 14.23 11.50 -10.36
N ALA A 4 15.35 10.79 -10.36
CA ALA A 4 15.33 9.35 -10.20
C ALA A 4 14.96 9.00 -8.74
N PRO A 5 14.20 7.92 -8.50
CA PRO A 5 14.03 7.39 -7.16
C PRO A 5 15.41 7.07 -6.54
N PRO A 6 15.53 7.17 -5.20
CA PRO A 6 16.76 6.79 -4.51
C PRO A 6 17.26 5.40 -4.93
N GLU A 7 18.59 5.22 -4.95
CA GLU A 7 19.21 4.00 -5.47
C GLU A 7 18.71 2.72 -4.79
N TYR A 8 18.51 2.77 -3.47
CA TYR A 8 18.04 1.62 -2.71
C TYR A 8 16.63 1.15 -3.13
N VAL A 9 15.77 2.06 -3.60
CA VAL A 9 14.43 1.71 -4.11
C VAL A 9 14.56 0.99 -5.45
N ARG A 10 15.40 1.50 -6.36
CA ARG A 10 15.64 0.88 -7.67
C ARG A 10 16.25 -0.52 -7.54
N LYS A 11 17.22 -0.69 -6.63
CA LYS A 11 17.80 -2.00 -6.31
C LYS A 11 16.77 -2.97 -5.73
N ALA A 12 15.91 -2.51 -4.82
CA ALA A 12 14.86 -3.34 -4.24
C ALA A 12 13.83 -3.78 -5.29
N ALA A 13 13.49 -2.91 -6.25
CA ALA A 13 12.61 -3.25 -7.36
C ALA A 13 13.24 -4.31 -8.28
N ALA A 14 14.52 -4.15 -8.65
CA ALA A 14 15.23 -5.15 -9.44
C ALA A 14 15.28 -6.51 -8.73
N ALA A 15 15.62 -6.54 -7.44
CA ALA A 15 15.66 -7.76 -6.65
C ALA A 15 14.28 -8.44 -6.51
N ALA A 16 13.18 -7.68 -6.53
CA ALA A 16 11.83 -8.23 -6.50
C ALA A 16 11.43 -8.92 -7.82
N ILE A 17 12.03 -8.53 -8.96
CA ILE A 17 11.77 -9.20 -10.25
C ILE A 17 12.45 -10.57 -10.29
N GLU A 18 13.68 -10.65 -9.79
CA GLU A 18 14.47 -11.89 -9.72
C GLU A 18 13.90 -12.93 -8.75
N ASN A 19 13.09 -12.49 -7.77
CA ASN A 19 12.48 -13.38 -6.80
C ASN A 19 11.12 -13.90 -7.30
N VAL A 20 11.06 -15.22 -7.55
CA VAL A 20 9.87 -15.91 -8.07
C VAL A 20 8.63 -15.69 -7.17
N GLU A 21 8.80 -15.66 -5.85
CA GLU A 21 7.70 -15.48 -4.88
C GLU A 21 7.02 -14.10 -5.01
N THR A 22 7.70 -13.10 -5.57
CA THR A 22 7.18 -11.75 -5.74
C THR A 22 6.53 -11.48 -7.09
N ASN A 23 6.54 -12.46 -8.00
CA ASN A 23 6.00 -12.29 -9.36
C ASN A 23 4.52 -12.65 -9.50
N HIS A 24 3.98 -13.44 -8.57
CA HIS A 24 2.56 -13.78 -8.57
C HIS A 24 1.70 -12.70 -7.89
N TYR A 25 0.38 -12.81 -8.08
CA TYR A 25 -0.59 -11.93 -7.44
C TYR A 25 -0.36 -11.84 -5.93
N SER A 26 -0.37 -10.62 -5.40
CA SER A 26 -0.45 -10.43 -3.96
C SER A 26 -1.86 -10.72 -3.46
N VAL A 27 -1.99 -11.00 -2.17
CA VAL A 27 -3.30 -10.96 -1.49
C VAL A 27 -3.96 -9.60 -1.70
N THR A 28 -5.29 -9.56 -1.75
CA THR A 28 -6.08 -8.38 -2.13
C THR A 28 -5.75 -7.12 -1.33
N LYS A 29 -5.48 -7.26 -0.02
CA LYS A 29 -5.12 -6.13 0.85
C LYS A 29 -3.68 -5.62 0.65
N GLY A 30 -2.87 -6.32 -0.13
CA GLY A 30 -1.44 -6.09 -0.28
C GLY A 30 -0.58 -7.05 0.55
N ARG A 31 0.69 -7.21 0.14
CA ARG A 31 1.66 -8.11 0.77
C ARG A 31 1.85 -7.79 2.26
N GLN A 32 1.81 -8.82 3.13
CA GLN A 32 1.91 -8.66 4.59
C GLN A 32 3.18 -7.91 5.01
N ARG A 33 4.32 -8.23 4.39
CA ARG A 33 5.61 -7.56 4.67
C ARG A 33 5.53 -6.04 4.48
N LEU A 34 4.85 -5.57 3.43
CA LEU A 34 4.67 -4.15 3.18
C LEU A 34 3.71 -3.54 4.21
N ARG A 35 2.58 -4.20 4.50
CA ARG A 35 1.62 -3.71 5.50
C ARG A 35 2.24 -3.59 6.90
N ASN A 36 3.06 -4.55 7.33
CA ASN A 36 3.79 -4.47 8.60
C ASN A 36 4.78 -3.30 8.63
N ALA A 37 5.49 -3.06 7.52
CA ALA A 37 6.41 -1.92 7.41
C ALA A 37 5.67 -0.58 7.48
N LEU A 38 4.50 -0.47 6.82
CA LEU A 38 3.65 0.71 6.87
C LEU A 38 3.08 0.94 8.27
N SER A 39 2.58 -0.11 8.94
CA SER A 39 2.12 -0.04 10.33
C SER A 39 3.21 0.53 11.24
N LYS A 40 4.42 -0.02 11.18
CA LYS A 40 5.56 0.48 11.96
C LYS A 40 5.93 1.93 11.63
N TRP A 41 5.88 2.31 10.35
CA TRP A 41 6.24 3.65 9.90
C TRP A 41 5.22 4.71 10.33
N PHE A 42 3.93 4.41 10.23
CA PHE A 42 2.88 5.37 10.51
C PHE A 42 2.47 5.43 11.98
N SER A 43 2.63 4.36 12.75
CA SER A 43 2.22 4.32 14.17
C SER A 43 2.71 5.52 15.00
N PRO A 44 3.98 5.98 14.91
CA PRO A 44 4.44 7.15 15.64
C PRO A 44 3.67 8.43 15.28
N SER A 45 3.37 8.65 14.00
CA SER A 45 2.63 9.82 13.52
C SER A 45 1.18 9.85 13.99
N PHE A 46 0.59 8.68 14.22
CA PHE A 46 -0.78 8.54 14.75
C PHE A 46 -0.83 8.44 16.29
N GLY A 47 0.32 8.40 16.97
CA GLY A 47 0.40 8.29 18.43
C GLY A 47 -0.14 6.97 19.00
N ARG A 48 -0.30 5.93 18.16
CA ARG A 48 -0.79 4.60 18.54
C ARG A 48 -0.28 3.54 17.58
N GLU A 49 -0.32 2.28 18.01
CA GLU A 49 -0.08 1.16 17.10
C GLU A 49 -1.22 1.02 16.09
N ILE A 50 -0.85 0.81 14.82
CA ILE A 50 -1.77 0.56 13.71
C ILE A 50 -1.74 -0.94 13.39
N ASP A 51 -2.88 -1.62 13.42
CA ASP A 51 -2.96 -3.04 13.06
C ASP A 51 -2.84 -3.21 11.53
N PRO A 52 -1.78 -3.87 11.02
CA PRO A 52 -1.57 -4.04 9.59
C PRO A 52 -2.63 -4.91 8.90
N ASN A 53 -3.43 -5.69 9.63
CA ASN A 53 -4.42 -6.62 9.05
C ASN A 53 -5.82 -6.01 8.91
N THR A 54 -6.13 -5.03 9.75
CA THR A 54 -7.45 -4.39 9.82
C THR A 54 -7.43 -2.94 9.37
N GLU A 55 -6.30 -2.23 9.52
CA GLU A 55 -6.23 -0.78 9.30
C GLU A 55 -5.39 -0.37 8.09
N ILE A 56 -4.82 -1.32 7.34
CA ILE A 56 -3.96 -1.03 6.18
C ILE A 56 -4.42 -1.81 4.95
N VAL A 57 -4.64 -1.08 3.85
CA VAL A 57 -4.84 -1.62 2.50
C VAL A 57 -3.89 -0.91 1.53
N VAL A 58 -3.24 -1.67 0.65
CA VAL A 58 -2.35 -1.13 -0.39
C VAL A 58 -3.13 -1.04 -1.70
N THR A 59 -3.08 0.13 -2.35
CA THR A 59 -3.74 0.43 -3.62
C THR A 59 -2.73 0.71 -4.73
N ALA A 60 -3.16 0.71 -5.98
CA ALA A 60 -2.43 1.14 -7.16
C ALA A 60 -2.28 2.67 -7.22
N GLY A 61 -1.64 3.22 -6.18
CA GLY A 61 -1.43 4.65 -6.01
C GLY A 61 -2.55 5.36 -5.24
N ALA A 62 -2.29 6.61 -4.90
CA ALA A 62 -3.15 7.42 -4.06
C ALA A 62 -4.51 7.74 -4.73
N ASN A 63 -4.51 7.93 -6.05
CA ASN A 63 -5.72 8.27 -6.80
C ASN A 63 -6.80 7.18 -6.69
N GLU A 64 -6.38 5.91 -6.80
CA GLU A 64 -7.28 4.77 -6.62
C GLU A 64 -7.77 4.69 -5.16
N GLY A 65 -6.86 4.87 -4.19
CA GLY A 65 -7.20 4.84 -2.77
C GLY A 65 -8.27 5.88 -2.40
N ILE A 66 -8.10 7.12 -2.85
CA ILE A 66 -9.07 8.20 -2.62
C ILE A 66 -10.41 7.87 -3.27
N THR A 67 -10.40 7.38 -4.52
CA THR A 67 -11.61 7.02 -5.25
C THR A 67 -12.40 5.93 -4.54
N PHE A 68 -11.73 4.87 -4.06
CA PHE A 68 -12.40 3.81 -3.32
C PHE A 68 -12.93 4.26 -1.97
N SER A 69 -12.15 5.05 -1.21
CA SER A 69 -12.64 5.62 0.06
C SER A 69 -13.90 6.45 -0.15
N ALA A 70 -13.92 7.31 -1.18
CA ALA A 70 -15.10 8.10 -1.51
C ALA A 70 -16.29 7.22 -1.92
N ARG A 71 -16.06 6.22 -2.78
CA ARG A 71 -17.13 5.34 -3.30
C ARG A 71 -17.76 4.47 -2.21
N VAL A 72 -16.99 4.04 -1.20
CA VAL A 72 -17.52 3.25 -0.08
C VAL A 72 -18.38 4.11 0.85
N LEU A 73 -18.00 5.37 1.07
CA LEU A 73 -18.73 6.27 1.96
C LEU A 73 -19.93 6.95 1.27
N TYR A 74 -19.83 7.20 -0.03
CA TYR A 74 -20.88 7.84 -0.80
C TYR A 74 -21.86 6.79 -1.34
N ARG A 75 -22.98 6.60 -0.63
CA ARG A 75 -24.11 5.81 -1.14
C ARG A 75 -24.88 6.66 -2.14
N VAL A 76 -24.93 6.24 -3.41
CA VAL A 76 -25.89 6.80 -4.37
C VAL A 76 -27.29 6.43 -3.86
N PRO A 77 -28.19 7.39 -3.60
CA PRO A 77 -29.57 7.08 -3.26
C PRO A 77 -30.19 6.25 -4.37
N ASP A 78 -30.95 5.22 -4.01
CA ASP A 78 -31.75 4.47 -4.98
C ASP A 78 -32.74 5.44 -5.68
N PRO A 79 -33.04 5.26 -6.98
CA PRO A 79 -33.92 6.15 -7.74
C PRO A 79 -35.36 6.17 -7.21
#